data_AF-A0A9E3BBB7-F1
#
_entry.id   AF-A0A9E3BBB7-F1
#
_cell.length_a   1.000
_cell.length_b   1.000
_cell.length_c   1.000
_cell.angle_alpha   90.00
_cell.angle_beta   90.00
_cell.angle_gamma   90.00
#
_symmetry.space_group_name_H-M   'P 1'
#
loop_
_entity.id
_entity.type
_entity.pdbx_description
1 polymer ?
#
loop_
_entity_poly.entity_id
_entity_poly.type
_entity_poly.pdbx_seq_one_letter_code
_entity_poly.pdbx_strand_id
1 'polypeptide(L)'
;MSSEPSNNPLVQQLQLLLTGYSYNFYNKANQARTDDMLVRERASYYLSQAMSLLAQLRSDYSTRFIPPLTRANPDPPAEAMAQVREIEAVQQAISRVEAHIRGMSVPTQDKIWWRFRQEQALLERLLSFDLSLVRDSEQIYQYVSQLTPESWNAGGRTPLQQMTQQLGKLAQERERFLLVQL
;
A
#
# COMPACT_ATOMS: atom_id res chain seq x y z
N MET A 1 -26.54 -3.97 27.36
CA MET A 1 -26.68 -2.84 28.32
C MET A 1 -26.55 -1.55 27.52
N SER A 2 -27.63 -0.79 27.41
CA SER A 2 -27.69 0.46 26.65
C SER A 2 -27.10 1.60 27.49
N SER A 3 -25.86 1.99 27.22
CA SER A 3 -25.29 3.22 27.76
C SER A 3 -25.81 4.40 26.94
N GLU A 4 -26.64 5.25 27.56
CA GLU A 4 -26.93 6.57 27.03
C GLU A 4 -25.64 7.40 26.94
N PRO A 5 -25.49 8.26 25.92
CA PRO A 5 -24.35 9.15 25.83
C PRO A 5 -24.35 10.09 27.04
N SER A 6 -23.23 10.15 27.77
CA SER A 6 -23.07 11.06 28.90
C SER A 6 -23.10 12.50 28.42
N ASN A 7 -23.80 13.40 29.11
CA ASN A 7 -23.78 14.86 28.82
C ASN A 7 -22.51 15.56 29.35
N ASN A 8 -21.60 14.83 30.00
CA ASN A 8 -20.35 15.40 30.51
C ASN A 8 -19.30 15.46 29.38
N PRO A 9 -18.75 16.64 29.04
CA PRO A 9 -17.81 16.79 27.93
C PRO A 9 -16.52 15.99 28.14
N LEU A 10 -16.03 15.85 29.38
CA LEU A 10 -14.86 15.01 29.68
C LEU A 10 -15.16 13.52 29.46
N VAL A 11 -16.35 13.06 29.82
CA VAL A 11 -16.76 11.67 29.60
C VAL A 11 -16.96 11.40 28.12
N GLN A 12 -17.53 12.34 27.37
CA GLN A 12 -17.62 12.24 25.91
C GLN A 12 -16.25 12.19 25.24
N GLN A 13 -15.29 12.97 25.73
CA GLN A 13 -13.93 13.03 25.20
C GLN A 13 -13.13 11.77 25.54
N LEU A 14 -13.30 11.23 26.75
CA LEU A 14 -12.75 9.93 27.13
C LEU A 14 -13.40 8.77 26.37
N GLN A 15 -14.72 8.80 26.17
CA GLN A 15 -15.42 7.83 25.32
C GLN A 15 -14.89 7.91 23.88
N LEU A 16 -14.72 9.10 23.31
CA LEU A 16 -14.09 9.30 22.01
C LEU A 16 -12.66 8.72 21.95
N LEU A 17 -11.83 8.94 22.96
CA LEU A 17 -10.47 8.37 23.03
C LEU A 17 -10.49 6.84 23.13
N LEU A 18 -11.42 6.27 23.89
CA LEU A 18 -11.55 4.82 24.15
C LEU A 18 -12.35 4.03 23.09
N THR A 19 -13.21 4.70 22.32
CA THR A 19 -14.08 4.05 21.32
C THR A 19 -13.89 4.58 19.91
N GLY A 20 -13.24 5.74 19.74
CA GLY A 20 -13.05 6.40 18.46
C GLY A 20 -11.62 6.35 17.92
N TYR A 21 -10.59 6.24 18.78
CA TYR A 21 -9.18 6.34 18.38
C TYR A 21 -8.26 5.20 18.83
N SER A 22 -8.72 4.30 19.72
CA SER A 22 -7.92 3.18 20.24
C SER A 22 -8.60 1.83 20.01
N TYR A 23 -7.81 0.76 19.90
CA TYR A 23 -8.26 -0.63 19.73
C TYR A 23 -9.13 -1.06 20.92
N ASN A 24 -10.44 -1.15 20.71
CA ASN A 24 -11.37 -1.58 21.75
C ASN A 24 -11.70 -3.07 21.61
N PHE A 25 -11.16 -3.89 22.52
CA PHE A 25 -11.33 -5.35 22.54
C PHE A 25 -12.80 -5.83 22.53
N TYR A 26 -13.73 -4.99 22.99
CA TYR A 26 -15.14 -5.34 23.15
C TYR A 26 -16.03 -4.80 22.02
N ASN A 27 -15.46 -4.06 21.07
CA ASN A 27 -16.18 -3.49 19.93
C ASN A 27 -15.55 -3.92 18.61
N LYS A 28 -16.09 -4.99 18.01
CA LYS A 28 -15.62 -5.56 16.74
C LYS A 28 -15.55 -4.55 15.59
N ALA A 29 -16.44 -3.55 15.56
CA ALA A 29 -16.44 -2.52 14.53
C ALA A 29 -15.32 -1.48 14.72
N ASN A 30 -14.86 -1.25 15.95
CA ASN A 30 -13.68 -0.43 16.22
C ASN A 30 -12.39 -1.22 15.93
N GLN A 31 -12.35 -2.50 16.29
CA GLN A 31 -11.23 -3.40 15.94
C GLN A 31 -11.01 -3.40 14.43
N ALA A 32 -12.05 -3.67 13.64
CA ALA A 32 -11.95 -3.71 12.19
C ALA A 32 -11.45 -2.40 11.57
N ARG A 33 -11.81 -1.23 12.11
CA ARG A 33 -11.29 0.07 11.66
C ARG A 33 -9.82 0.28 12.01
N THR A 34 -9.40 -0.19 13.18
CA THR A 34 -8.00 -0.09 13.61
C THR A 34 -7.13 -1.06 12.81
N ASP A 35 -7.62 -2.28 12.59
CA ASP A 35 -6.98 -3.30 11.77
C ASP A 35 -6.83 -2.82 10.32
N ASP A 36 -7.85 -2.18 9.74
CA ASP A 36 -7.79 -1.54 8.41
C ASP A 36 -6.59 -0.57 8.27
N MET A 37 -6.31 0.24 9.29
CA MET A 37 -5.15 1.14 9.28
C MET A 37 -3.82 0.37 9.39
N LEU A 38 -3.73 -0.61 10.30
CA LEU A 38 -2.53 -1.41 10.50
C LEU A 38 -2.17 -2.24 9.27
N VAL A 39 -3.18 -2.81 8.60
CA VAL A 39 -3.01 -3.63 7.40
C VAL A 39 -2.53 -2.76 6.23
N ARG A 40 -3.02 -1.52 6.09
CA ARG A 40 -2.51 -0.59 5.07
C ARG A 40 -1.10 -0.09 5.35
N GLU A 41 -0.73 0.11 6.61
CA GLU A 41 0.65 0.40 6.99
C GLU A 41 1.57 -0.79 6.63
N ARG A 42 1.10 -2.03 6.83
CA ARG A 42 1.85 -3.23 6.46
C ARG A 42 2.04 -3.37 4.95
N ALA A 43 1.03 -3.06 4.14
CA ALA A 43 1.17 -3.02 2.68
C ALA A 43 2.21 -1.97 2.27
N SER A 44 2.12 -0.76 2.84
CA SER A 44 3.05 0.35 2.59
C SER A 44 4.49 0.01 2.97
N TYR A 45 4.69 -0.75 4.06
CA TYR A 45 5.99 -1.28 4.46
C TYR A 45 6.60 -2.15 3.36
N TYR A 46 5.88 -3.16 2.85
CA TYR A 46 6.41 -4.03 1.79
C TYR A 46 6.75 -3.28 0.52
N LEU A 47 5.90 -2.34 0.10
CA LEU A 47 6.16 -1.51 -1.10
C LEU A 47 7.39 -0.61 -0.91
N SER A 48 7.59 -0.06 0.29
CA SER A 48 8.78 0.73 0.63
C SER A 48 10.06 -0.11 0.58
N GLN A 49 10.01 -1.35 1.07
CA GLN A 49 11.13 -2.28 0.96
C GLN A 49 11.42 -2.63 -0.52
N ALA A 50 10.38 -2.91 -1.31
CA ALA A 50 10.52 -3.19 -2.73
C ALA A 50 11.15 -2.01 -3.50
N MET A 51 10.74 -0.77 -3.22
CA MET A 51 11.35 0.42 -3.82
C MET A 51 12.84 0.57 -3.45
N SER A 52 13.21 0.23 -2.22
CA SER A 52 14.60 0.28 -1.76
C SER A 52 15.46 -0.75 -2.49
N LEU A 53 14.94 -1.96 -2.67
CA LEU A 53 15.60 -3.02 -3.46
C LEU A 53 15.70 -2.67 -4.95
N LEU A 54 14.71 -2.00 -5.54
CA LEU A 54 14.82 -1.49 -6.91
C LEU A 54 15.89 -0.40 -7.06
N ALA A 55 16.05 0.47 -6.05
CA ALA A 55 17.12 1.45 -6.04
C ALA A 55 18.50 0.78 -6.00
N GLN A 56 18.64 -0.30 -5.21
CA GLN A 56 19.84 -1.12 -5.19
C GLN A 56 20.07 -1.81 -6.54
N LEU A 57 19.05 -2.47 -7.10
CA LEU A 57 19.10 -3.10 -8.42
C LEU A 57 19.57 -2.11 -9.49
N ARG A 58 19.08 -0.87 -9.47
CA ARG A 58 19.51 0.19 -10.39
C ARG A 58 20.99 0.53 -10.25
N SER A 59 21.49 0.61 -9.02
CA SER A 59 22.91 0.84 -8.72
C SER A 59 23.78 -0.31 -9.22
N ASP A 60 23.37 -1.55 -8.94
CA ASP A 60 24.07 -2.76 -9.36
C ASP A 60 24.08 -2.89 -10.90
N TYR A 61 22.96 -2.59 -11.54
CA TYR A 61 22.83 -2.55 -13.00
C TYR A 61 23.78 -1.53 -13.61
N SER A 62 23.80 -0.31 -13.06
CA SER A 62 24.67 0.76 -13.55
C SER A 62 26.14 0.39 -13.45
N THR A 63 26.55 -0.16 -12.30
CA THR A 63 27.94 -0.60 -12.06
C THR A 63 28.37 -1.70 -13.04
N ARG A 64 27.45 -2.60 -13.39
CA ARG A 64 27.75 -3.77 -14.22
C ARG A 64 27.73 -3.48 -15.72
N PHE A 65 26.82 -2.63 -16.19
CA PHE A 65 26.56 -2.43 -17.62
C PHE A 65 26.93 -1.04 -18.15
N ILE A 66 27.25 -0.08 -17.29
CA ILE A 66 27.70 1.26 -17.71
C ILE A 66 29.19 1.37 -17.39
N PRO A 67 30.07 1.28 -18.42
CA PRO A 67 31.51 1.42 -18.20
C PRO A 67 31.85 2.85 -17.76
N PRO A 68 32.98 3.03 -17.06
CA PRO A 68 33.48 4.37 -16.73
C PRO A 68 33.67 5.20 -18.00
N LEU A 69 33.24 6.47 -17.95
CA LEU A 69 33.40 7.39 -19.06
C LEU A 69 34.89 7.64 -19.31
N THR A 70 35.31 7.57 -20.57
CA THR A 70 36.69 7.83 -20.97
C THR A 70 36.71 8.88 -22.08
N ARG A 71 37.87 9.49 -22.35
CA ARG A 71 38.00 10.40 -23.49
C ARG A 71 37.65 9.75 -24.84
N ALA A 72 37.86 8.43 -24.95
CA ALA A 72 37.54 7.66 -26.15
C ALA A 72 36.06 7.26 -26.24
N ASN A 73 35.37 7.18 -25.10
CA ASN A 73 33.95 6.89 -25.03
C ASN A 73 33.29 7.86 -24.02
N PRO A 74 32.95 9.08 -24.47
CA PRO A 74 32.51 10.17 -23.59
C PRO A 74 31.08 9.97 -23.09
N ASP A 75 30.27 9.20 -23.79
CA ASP A 75 28.85 9.02 -23.50
C ASP A 75 28.55 7.60 -22.98
N PRO A 76 27.61 7.44 -22.04
CA PRO A 76 27.20 6.13 -21.56
C PRO A 76 26.39 5.37 -22.64
N PRO A 77 26.45 4.03 -22.68
CA PRO A 77 25.69 3.24 -23.65
C PRO A 77 24.17 3.49 -23.55
N ALA A 78 23.55 3.89 -24.65
CA ALA A 78 22.14 4.30 -24.68
C ALA A 78 21.18 3.17 -24.23
N GLU A 79 21.46 1.93 -24.61
CA GLU A 79 20.66 0.76 -24.23
C GLU A 79 20.71 0.49 -22.72
N ALA A 80 21.90 0.58 -22.11
CA ALA A 80 22.05 0.41 -20.67
C ALA A 80 21.34 1.55 -19.90
N MET A 81 21.46 2.79 -20.38
CA MET A 81 20.74 3.93 -19.82
C MET A 81 19.22 3.79 -19.94
N ALA A 82 18.71 3.19 -21.02
CA ALA A 82 17.28 2.91 -21.16
C ALA A 82 16.80 1.94 -20.07
N GLN A 83 17.57 0.87 -19.78
CA GLN A 83 17.22 -0.06 -18.71
C GLN A 83 17.22 0.59 -17.32
N VAL A 84 18.20 1.46 -17.03
CA VAL A 84 18.23 2.24 -15.78
C VAL A 84 16.98 3.10 -15.62
N ARG A 85 16.56 3.79 -16.70
CA ARG A 85 15.33 4.60 -16.70
C ARG A 85 14.08 3.76 -16.50
N GLU A 86 14.05 2.54 -17.04
CA GLU A 86 12.92 1.62 -16.87
C GLU A 86 12.80 1.11 -15.43
N ILE A 87 13.93 0.80 -14.76
CA ILE A 87 13.92 0.45 -13.33
C ILE A 87 13.34 1.61 -12.51
N GLU A 88 13.77 2.83 -12.80
CA GLU A 88 13.26 4.04 -12.14
C GLU A 88 11.77 4.29 -12.42
N ALA A 89 11.31 4.06 -13.65
CA ALA A 89 9.90 4.19 -14.01
C ALA A 89 9.02 3.19 -13.22
N VAL A 90 9.49 1.96 -13.04
CA VAL A 90 8.79 0.95 -12.22
C VAL A 90 8.81 1.34 -10.74
N GLN A 91 9.93 1.84 -10.22
CA GLN A 91 10.00 2.35 -8.85
C GLN A 91 8.98 3.48 -8.62
N GLN A 92 8.87 4.42 -9.56
CA GLN A 92 7.88 5.50 -9.49
C GLN A 92 6.44 4.97 -9.58
N ALA A 93 6.18 3.94 -10.38
CA ALA A 93 4.85 3.33 -10.48
C ALA A 93 4.44 2.69 -9.14
N ILE A 94 5.36 1.97 -8.48
CA ILE A 94 5.12 1.41 -7.14
C ILE A 94 4.90 2.53 -6.11
N SER A 95 5.71 3.60 -6.15
CA SER A 95 5.54 4.76 -5.26
C SER A 95 4.16 5.40 -5.36
N ARG A 96 3.61 5.54 -6.59
CA ARG A 96 2.27 6.09 -6.78
C ARG A 96 1.18 5.20 -6.19
N VAL A 97 1.31 3.87 -6.33
CA VAL A 97 0.37 2.92 -5.75
C VAL A 97 0.46 2.93 -4.23
N GLU A 98 1.67 2.99 -3.67
CA GLU A 98 1.90 3.10 -2.23
C GLU A 98 1.26 4.37 -1.66
N ALA A 99 1.51 5.53 -2.28
CA ALA A 99 0.93 6.79 -1.86
C ALA A 99 -0.62 6.76 -1.92
N HIS A 100 -1.17 6.10 -2.94
CA HIS A 100 -2.61 5.89 -3.05
C HIS A 100 -3.15 5.02 -1.90
N ILE A 101 -2.53 3.86 -1.63
CA ILE A 101 -2.94 2.95 -0.53
C ILE A 101 -2.90 3.67 0.82
N ARG A 102 -1.83 4.41 1.08
CA ARG A 102 -1.67 5.19 2.31
C ARG A 102 -2.72 6.29 2.44
N GLY A 103 -3.10 6.91 1.32
CA GLY A 103 -4.09 7.98 1.25
C GLY A 103 -5.56 7.52 1.23
N MET A 104 -5.83 6.21 1.20
CA MET A 104 -7.20 5.71 1.09
C MET A 104 -8.08 6.14 2.27
N SER A 105 -9.35 6.38 1.98
CA SER A 105 -10.35 6.73 2.99
C SER A 105 -10.67 5.56 3.93
N VAL A 106 -10.98 5.90 5.19
CA VAL A 106 -11.35 4.96 6.26
C VAL A 106 -12.83 5.13 6.57
N PRO A 107 -13.59 4.05 6.84
CA PRO A 107 -14.97 4.16 7.27
C PRO A 107 -15.09 4.97 8.56
N THR A 108 -15.66 6.17 8.49
CA THR A 108 -15.93 7.00 9.67
C THR A 108 -17.00 6.37 10.55
N GLN A 109 -16.97 6.65 11.84
CA GLN A 109 -18.03 6.22 12.76
C GLN A 109 -19.27 7.12 12.58
N ASP A 110 -20.33 6.63 11.94
CA ASP A 110 -21.61 7.34 11.88
C ASP A 110 -22.35 7.17 13.21
N LYS A 111 -22.17 8.15 14.10
CA LYS A 111 -22.77 8.11 15.45
C LYS A 111 -24.31 8.22 15.43
N ILE A 112 -24.90 8.70 14.34
CA ILE A 112 -26.35 8.96 14.27
C ILE A 112 -27.09 7.70 13.83
N TRP A 113 -26.57 7.00 12.81
CA TRP A 113 -27.23 5.81 12.24
C TRP A 113 -26.59 4.48 12.63
N TRP A 114 -25.59 4.49 13.52
CA TRP A 114 -24.86 3.31 14.03
C TRP A 114 -25.77 2.12 14.42
N ARG A 115 -26.96 2.37 14.98
CA ARG A 115 -27.89 1.31 15.40
C ARG A 115 -28.69 0.67 14.27
N PHE A 116 -28.78 1.34 13.12
CA PHE A 116 -29.62 0.95 11.99
C PHE A 116 -28.79 0.48 10.79
N ARG A 117 -27.51 0.86 10.72
CA ARG A 117 -26.58 0.44 9.67
C ARG A 117 -25.89 -0.86 10.09
N GLN A 118 -26.02 -1.94 9.30
CA GLN A 118 -25.25 -3.17 9.51
C GLN A 118 -23.79 -2.96 9.05
N GLU A 119 -23.00 -2.20 9.82
CA GLU A 119 -21.62 -1.84 9.47
C GLU A 119 -20.68 -3.05 9.39
N GLN A 120 -20.99 -4.14 10.11
CA GLN A 120 -20.07 -5.27 10.23
C GLN A 120 -19.79 -5.96 8.88
N ALA A 121 -20.81 -6.22 8.05
CA ALA A 121 -20.61 -6.85 6.75
C ALA A 121 -19.79 -5.97 5.79
N LEU A 122 -19.97 -4.66 5.86
CA LEU A 122 -19.16 -3.68 5.12
C LEU A 122 -17.70 -3.74 5.58
N LEU A 123 -17.47 -3.69 6.88
CA LEU A 123 -16.12 -3.71 7.48
C LEU A 123 -15.39 -5.02 7.21
N GLU A 124 -16.07 -6.17 7.29
CA GLU A 124 -15.49 -7.47 6.92
C GLU A 124 -15.10 -7.52 5.44
N ARG A 125 -15.92 -6.92 4.56
CA ARG A 125 -15.58 -6.83 3.14
C ARG A 125 -14.38 -5.93 2.89
N LEU A 126 -14.28 -4.78 3.56
CA LEU A 126 -13.12 -3.90 3.48
C LEU A 126 -11.85 -4.59 3.97
N LEU A 127 -11.92 -5.30 5.10
CA LEU A 127 -10.80 -6.09 5.61
C LEU A 127 -10.31 -7.13 4.59
N SER A 128 -11.22 -7.75 3.82
CA SER A 128 -10.82 -8.70 2.77
C SER A 128 -10.03 -8.03 1.62
N PHE A 129 -10.37 -6.78 1.28
CA PHE A 129 -9.57 -5.98 0.34
C PHE A 129 -8.20 -5.67 0.94
N ASP A 130 -8.13 -5.24 2.20
CA ASP A 130 -6.88 -4.84 2.83
C ASP A 130 -5.92 -6.03 3.01
N LEU A 131 -6.42 -7.20 3.38
CA LEU A 131 -5.62 -8.43 3.43
C LEU A 131 -5.07 -8.80 2.04
N SER A 132 -5.87 -8.60 0.98
CA SER A 132 -5.42 -8.81 -0.39
C SER A 132 -4.34 -7.79 -0.79
N LEU A 133 -4.49 -6.51 -0.39
CA LEU A 133 -3.46 -5.48 -0.61
C LEU A 133 -2.13 -5.86 0.06
N VAL A 134 -2.16 -6.37 1.29
CA VAL A 134 -0.95 -6.81 2.00
C VAL A 134 -0.28 -7.98 1.27
N ARG A 135 -1.05 -9.02 0.95
CA ARG A 135 -0.53 -10.20 0.26
C ARG A 135 0.09 -9.84 -1.09
N ASP A 136 -0.59 -9.02 -1.87
CA ASP A 136 -0.13 -8.66 -3.22
C ASP A 136 1.10 -7.71 -3.13
N SER A 137 1.16 -6.83 -2.11
CA SER A 137 2.35 -6.00 -1.83
C SER A 137 3.54 -6.85 -1.36
N GLU A 138 3.30 -7.86 -0.52
CA GLU A 138 4.33 -8.83 -0.13
C GLU A 138 4.84 -9.62 -1.34
N GLN A 139 3.95 -10.03 -2.24
CA GLN A 139 4.34 -10.72 -3.47
C GLN A 139 5.24 -9.84 -4.34
N ILE A 140 4.94 -8.53 -4.47
CA ILE A 140 5.82 -7.57 -5.15
C ILE A 140 7.18 -7.52 -4.47
N TYR A 141 7.23 -7.39 -3.14
CA TYR A 141 8.47 -7.39 -2.37
C TYR A 141 9.29 -8.66 -2.61
N GLN A 142 8.67 -9.83 -2.51
CA GLN A 142 9.34 -11.13 -2.71
C GLN A 142 9.81 -11.32 -4.15
N TYR A 143 9.10 -10.77 -5.12
CA TYR A 143 9.53 -10.80 -6.51
C TYR A 143 10.76 -9.91 -6.72
N VAL A 144 10.71 -8.68 -6.23
CA VAL A 144 11.82 -7.71 -6.35
C VAL A 144 13.08 -8.19 -5.62
N SER A 145 12.94 -8.86 -4.47
CA SER A 145 14.09 -9.38 -3.72
C SER A 145 14.87 -10.47 -4.46
N GLN A 146 14.27 -11.07 -5.49
CA GLN A 146 14.88 -12.09 -6.34
C GLN A 146 15.37 -11.52 -7.69
N LEU A 147 15.09 -10.24 -7.98
CA LEU A 147 15.55 -9.61 -9.20
C LEU A 147 17.06 -9.37 -9.17
N THR A 148 17.69 -9.66 -10.30
CA THR A 148 19.09 -9.38 -10.56
C THR A 148 19.20 -8.57 -11.85
N PRO A 149 20.35 -7.94 -12.12
CA PRO A 149 20.54 -7.22 -13.38
C PRO A 149 20.35 -8.12 -14.62
N GLU A 150 20.68 -9.41 -14.52
CA GLU A 150 20.47 -10.40 -15.59
C GLU A 150 19.00 -10.73 -15.78
N SER A 151 18.28 -11.01 -14.68
CA SER A 151 16.85 -11.37 -14.77
C SER A 151 15.99 -10.18 -15.19
N TRP A 152 16.43 -8.96 -14.89
CA TRP A 152 15.84 -7.73 -15.43
C TRP A 152 15.89 -7.71 -16.96
N ASN A 153 17.08 -7.93 -17.54
CA ASN A 153 17.28 -8.00 -18.99
C ASN A 153 16.55 -9.18 -19.65
N ALA A 154 16.37 -10.28 -18.92
CA ALA A 154 15.59 -11.43 -19.38
C ALA A 154 14.06 -11.22 -19.33
N GLY A 155 13.59 -10.00 -19.02
CA GLY A 155 12.16 -9.65 -19.03
C GLY A 155 11.50 -9.59 -17.65
N GLY A 156 12.28 -9.55 -16.56
CA GLY A 156 11.77 -9.44 -15.18
C GLY A 156 10.93 -8.18 -14.92
N ARG A 157 10.99 -7.19 -15.79
CA ARG A 157 10.12 -6.01 -15.77
C ARG A 157 8.62 -6.35 -15.93
N THR A 158 8.27 -7.24 -16.86
CA THR A 158 6.88 -7.44 -17.28
C THR A 158 6.00 -7.97 -16.14
N PRO A 159 6.40 -9.01 -15.38
CA PRO A 159 5.62 -9.49 -14.24
C PRO A 159 5.45 -8.42 -13.17
N LEU A 160 6.51 -7.67 -12.86
CA LEU A 160 6.46 -6.61 -11.85
C LEU A 160 5.49 -5.48 -12.24
N GLN A 161 5.46 -5.09 -13.51
CA GLN A 161 4.48 -4.11 -14.02
C GLN A 161 3.05 -4.63 -13.91
N GLN A 162 2.81 -5.90 -14.25
CA GLN A 162 1.49 -6.52 -14.12
C GLN A 162 1.02 -6.57 -12.67
N MET A 163 1.89 -7.00 -11.75
CA MET A 163 1.59 -7.05 -10.31
C MET A 163 1.29 -5.66 -9.75
N THR A 164 2.08 -4.64 -10.13
CA THR A 164 1.86 -3.25 -9.71
C THR A 164 0.53 -2.70 -10.23
N GLN A 165 0.17 -3.01 -11.48
CA GLN A 165 -1.12 -2.61 -12.06
C GLN A 165 -2.30 -3.33 -11.38
N GLN A 166 -2.16 -4.61 -11.06
CA GLN A 166 -3.17 -5.38 -10.34
C GLN A 166 -3.41 -4.81 -8.95
N LEU A 167 -2.35 -4.52 -8.21
CA LEU A 167 -2.44 -3.88 -6.90
C LEU A 167 -3.11 -2.51 -6.95
N GLY A 168 -2.76 -1.69 -7.95
CA GLY A 168 -3.41 -0.40 -8.18
C GLY A 168 -4.91 -0.50 -8.46
N LYS A 169 -5.33 -1.51 -9.25
CA LYS A 169 -6.76 -1.78 -9.49
C LYS A 169 -7.47 -2.20 -8.21
N LEU A 170 -6.87 -3.07 -7.41
CA LEU A 170 -7.43 -3.53 -6.15
C LEU A 170 -7.67 -2.36 -5.17
N ALA A 171 -6.71 -1.44 -5.07
CA ALA A 171 -6.86 -0.23 -4.25
C ALA A 171 -8.03 0.65 -4.73
N GLN A 172 -8.16 0.86 -6.04
CA GLN A 172 -9.28 1.61 -6.62
C GLN A 172 -10.64 0.92 -6.40
N GLU A 173 -10.69 -0.40 -6.49
CA GLU A 173 -11.91 -1.18 -6.24
C GLU A 173 -12.36 -1.08 -4.78
N ARG A 174 -11.41 -1.12 -3.82
CA ARG A 174 -11.70 -0.90 -2.41
C ARG A 174 -12.31 0.48 -2.18
N GLU A 175 -11.71 1.54 -2.74
CA GLU A 175 -12.26 2.90 -2.58
C GLU A 175 -13.64 3.05 -3.20
N ARG A 176 -13.84 2.53 -4.42
CA ARG A 176 -15.16 2.51 -5.06
C ARG A 176 -16.20 1.78 -4.22
N PHE A 177 -15.81 0.64 -3.65
CA PHE A 177 -16.69 -0.14 -2.77
C PHE A 177 -17.12 0.69 -1.55
N LEU A 178 -16.20 1.43 -0.93
CA LEU A 178 -16.54 2.32 0.18
C LEU A 178 -17.47 3.45 -0.25
N LEU A 179 -17.19 4.11 -1.38
CA LEU A 179 -17.98 5.25 -1.87
C LEU A 179 -19.41 4.88 -2.27
N VAL A 180 -19.64 3.69 -2.81
CA VAL A 180 -21.00 3.21 -3.18
C VAL A 180 -21.87 2.92 -1.94
N GLN A 181 -21.25 2.74 -0.77
CA GLN A 181 -21.92 2.37 0.47
C GLN A 181 -22.15 3.55 1.42
N LEU A 182 -21.62 4.74 1.07
CA LEU A 182 -21.83 6.00 1.79
C LEU A 182 -23.07 6.73 1.26
#